data_AF-A0A1H0KHM5-F1
#
_entry.id   AF-A0A1H0KHM5-F1
#
_cell.length_a   1.000
_cell.length_b   1.000
_cell.length_c   1.000
_cell.angle_alpha   90.00
_cell.angle_beta   90.00
_cell.angle_gamma   90.00
#
_symmetry.space_group_name_H-M   'P 1'
#
loop_
_entity.id
_entity.type
_entity.pdbx_description
1 polymer ?
#
loop_
_entity_poly.entity_id
_entity_poly.type
_entity_poly.pdbx_seq_one_letter_code
_entity_poly.pdbx_strand_id
1 'polypeptide(L)' 'MRDYRFCVALRAPDGLLSAPVYEEVITAKDAADAVVLAKAVELNMSNLKANALYLVDANGHVAWSLRIADAPDVDP' A
#
# COMPACT_ATOMS: atom_id res chain seq x y z
N MET A 1 -1.14 6.91 -20.42
CA MET A 1 -1.70 6.45 -19.12
C MET A 1 -1.34 4.99 -18.95
N ARG A 2 -1.10 4.55 -17.72
CA ARG A 2 -0.71 3.20 -17.32
C ARG A 2 -1.45 2.87 -16.03
N ASP A 3 -1.83 1.62 -15.89
CA ASP A 3 -2.51 1.13 -14.70
C ASP A 3 -1.47 0.62 -13.69
N TYR A 4 -1.71 0.97 -12.44
CA TYR A 4 -0.97 0.50 -11.29
C TYR A 4 -1.96 -0.09 -10.30
N ARG A 5 -1.60 -1.22 -9.71
CA ARG A 5 -2.41 -1.83 -8.67
C ARG A 5 -1.90 -1.37 -7.32
N PHE A 6 -2.72 -0.60 -6.63
CA PHE A 6 -2.50 -0.17 -5.26
C PHE A 6 -3.08 -1.22 -4.33
N CYS A 7 -2.21 -1.76 -3.47
CA CYS A 7 -2.55 -2.86 -2.58
C CYS A 7 -2.26 -2.47 -1.13
N VAL A 8 -3.11 -2.96 -0.25
CA VAL A 8 -2.97 -2.81 1.20
C VAL A 8 -2.97 -4.20 1.81
N ALA A 9 -1.97 -4.50 2.63
CA ALA A 9 -1.77 -5.82 3.21
C ALA A 9 -1.21 -5.75 4.63
N LEU A 10 -1.29 -6.88 5.33
CA LEU A 10 -0.56 -7.08 6.57
C LEU A 10 0.85 -7.60 6.25
N ARG A 11 1.86 -6.91 6.76
CA ARG A 11 3.24 -7.38 6.80
C ARG A 11 3.50 -8.02 8.17
N ALA A 12 3.75 -9.31 8.16
CA ALA A 12 4.10 -10.07 9.35
C ALA A 12 5.51 -9.68 9.89
N PRO A 13 5.84 -10.05 11.14
CA PRO A 13 7.14 -9.74 11.73
C PRO A 13 8.33 -10.34 10.97
N ASP A 14 8.15 -11.48 10.31
CA ASP A 14 9.15 -12.12 9.42
C ASP A 14 9.33 -11.39 8.08
N GLY A 15 8.48 -10.39 7.83
CA GLY A 15 8.51 -9.54 6.65
C GLY A 15 7.68 -10.04 5.47
N LEU A 16 6.97 -11.16 5.59
CA LEU A 16 6.04 -11.64 4.57
C LEU A 16 4.78 -10.77 4.52
N LEU A 17 4.25 -10.57 3.32
CA LEU A 17 2.98 -9.92 3.09
C LEU A 17 1.86 -10.97 3.02
N SER A 18 0.74 -10.67 3.66
CA SER A 18 -0.51 -11.40 3.45
C SER A 18 -1.04 -11.15 2.03
N ALA A 19 -2.09 -11.89 1.65
CA ALA A 19 -2.94 -11.43 0.55
C ALA A 19 -3.47 -10.02 0.85
N PRO A 20 -3.64 -9.16 -0.16
CA PRO A 20 -4.20 -7.83 0.03
C PRO A 20 -5.60 -7.88 0.62
N VAL A 21 -5.83 -7.03 1.61
CA VAL A 21 -7.15 -6.81 2.23
C VAL A 21 -7.92 -5.69 1.55
N TYR A 22 -7.22 -4.87 0.77
CA TYR A 22 -7.78 -3.86 -0.11
C TYR A 22 -6.91 -3.75 -1.37
N GLU A 23 -7.57 -3.66 -2.53
CA GLU A 23 -6.93 -3.41 -3.82
C GLU A 23 -7.75 -2.40 -4.61
N GLU A 24 -7.07 -1.47 -5.29
CA GLU A 24 -7.67 -0.62 -6.31
C GLU A 24 -6.70 -0.42 -7.47
N VAL A 25 -7.23 -0.03 -8.63
CA VAL A 25 -6.44 0.34 -9.80
C VAL A 25 -6.32 1.86 -9.87
N ILE A 26 -5.09 2.35 -9.90
CA ILE A 26 -4.74 3.75 -10.12
C ILE A 26 -4.21 3.89 -11.54
N THR A 27 -4.90 4.68 -12.36
CA THR A 27 -4.44 5.02 -13.71
C THR A 27 -3.66 6.34 -13.67
N ALA A 28 -2.38 6.31 -14.05
CA ALA A 28 -1.49 7.47 -13.99
C ALA A 28 -0.65 7.61 -15.28
N LYS A 29 0.01 8.75 -15.48
CA LYS A 29 0.90 8.96 -16.64
C LYS A 29 2.16 8.10 -16.53
N ASP A 30 2.77 8.08 -15.35
CA ASP A 30 3.98 7.36 -14.99
C ASP A 30 3.95 6.96 -13.50
N ALA A 31 5.04 6.35 -13.02
CA ALA A 31 5.12 5.85 -11.65
C ALA A 31 5.14 6.97 -10.61
N ALA A 32 5.73 8.13 -10.94
CA ALA A 32 5.78 9.25 -10.01
C ALA A 32 4.37 9.81 -9.77
N ASP A 33 3.61 10.00 -10.84
CA ASP A 33 2.20 10.42 -10.76
C ASP A 33 1.35 9.37 -10.01
N ALA A 34 1.58 8.08 -10.23
CA ALA A 34 0.87 7.01 -9.50
C ALA A 34 1.13 7.06 -7.98
N VAL A 35 2.37 7.34 -7.57
CA VAL A 35 2.73 7.49 -6.15
C VAL A 35 2.06 8.71 -5.52
N VAL A 36 1.94 9.82 -6.26
CA VAL A 36 1.21 11.00 -5.78
C VAL A 36 -0.26 10.66 -5.54
N LEU A 37 -0.90 9.96 -6.48
CA LEU A 37 -2.29 9.52 -6.34
C LEU A 37 -2.46 8.53 -5.18
N ALA A 38 -1.58 7.54 -5.04
CA ALA A 38 -1.63 6.57 -3.94
C ALA A 38 -1.50 7.21 -2.55
N LYS A 39 -0.71 8.28 -2.42
CA LYS A 39 -0.58 9.04 -1.16
C LYS A 39 -1.83 9.85 -0.81
N ALA A 40 -2.68 10.14 -1.78
CA ALA A 40 -3.94 10.85 -1.56
C ALA A 40 -5.10 9.91 -1.17
N VAL A 41 -4.87 8.59 -1.19
CA VAL A 41 -5.88 7.59 -0.79
C VAL A 41 -6.00 7.59 0.74
N GLU A 42 -7.17 7.95 1.24
CA GLU A 42 -7.47 7.93 2.68
C GLU A 42 -7.96 6.54 3.11
N LEU A 43 -7.19 5.89 3.99
CA LEU A 43 -7.52 4.57 4.52
C LEU A 43 -7.42 4.53 6.04
N ASN A 44 -8.38 3.86 6.67
CA ASN A 44 -8.28 3.49 8.07
C ASN A 44 -7.57 2.13 8.19
N MET A 45 -6.25 2.19 8.33
CA MET A 45 -5.38 1.01 8.35
C MET A 45 -5.63 0.10 9.54
N SER A 46 -6.04 0.66 10.68
CA SER A 46 -6.42 -0.10 11.88
C SER A 46 -7.67 -0.94 11.63
N ASN A 47 -8.70 -0.36 10.99
CA ASN A 47 -9.92 -1.11 10.61
C ASN A 47 -9.62 -2.22 9.60
N LEU A 48 -8.70 -1.96 8.66
CA LEU A 48 -8.25 -2.95 7.68
C LEU A 48 -7.33 -4.02 8.27
N LYS A 49 -6.86 -3.86 9.52
CA LYS A 49 -5.86 -4.72 10.15
C LYS A 49 -4.61 -4.92 9.28
N ALA A 50 -4.17 -3.83 8.65
CA ALA A 50 -3.05 -3.80 7.72
C ALA A 50 -2.00 -2.79 8.17
N ASN A 51 -0.75 -2.99 7.75
CA ASN A 51 0.37 -2.11 8.08
C ASN A 51 1.33 -1.86 6.89
N ALA A 52 0.95 -2.29 5.69
CA ALA A 52 1.74 -2.11 4.48
C ALA A 52 0.86 -1.68 3.30
N LEU A 53 1.41 -0.78 2.49
CA LEU A 53 0.87 -0.36 1.20
C LEU A 53 1.93 -0.56 0.13
N TYR A 54 1.52 -0.92 -1.08
CA TYR A 54 2.43 -1.00 -2.21
C TYR A 54 1.72 -0.78 -3.54
N LEU A 55 2.46 -0.24 -4.49
CA LEU A 55 2.06 -0.04 -5.88
C LEU A 55 2.85 -0.99 -6.76
N VAL A 56 2.15 -1.75 -7.60
CA VAL A 56 2.77 -2.54 -8.66
C VAL A 56 2.32 -2.07 -10.04
N ASP A 57 3.24 -2.07 -11.01
CA ASP A 57 2.89 -1.85 -12.41
C ASP A 57 2.21 -3.09 -13.03
N ALA A 58 1.78 -2.96 -14.28
CA ALA A 58 1.13 -4.05 -15.03
C ALA A 58 2.01 -5.30 -15.23
N ASN A 59 3.33 -5.19 -15.06
CA ASN A 59 4.27 -6.31 -15.15
C ASN A 59 4.56 -6.93 -13.78
N GLY A 60 3.98 -6.39 -12.70
CA GLY A 60 4.20 -6.84 -11.33
C GLY A 60 5.44 -6.23 -10.65
N HIS A 61 6.08 -5.22 -11.25
CA HIS A 61 7.19 -4.53 -10.60
C HIS A 61 6.69 -3.56 -9.54
N VAL A 62 7.33 -3.56 -8.37
CA VAL A 62 7.03 -2.61 -7.29
C VAL A 62 7.53 -1.23 -7.69
N ALA A 63 6.59 -0.31 -7.94
CA ALA A 63 6.89 1.09 -8.19
C ALA A 63 7.14 1.86 -6.89
N TRP A 64 6.46 1.46 -5.81
CA TRP A 64 6.56 2.10 -4.49
C TRP A 64 5.97 1.21 -3.40
N SER A 65 6.45 1.39 -2.17
CA SER A 65 5.88 0.75 -0.97
C SER A 65 6.03 1.64 0.24
N LEU A 66 5.09 1.52 1.19
CA LEU A 66 5.13 2.15 2.50
C LEU A 66 4.78 1.13 3.57
N ARG A 67 5.61 1.05 4.61
CA ARG A 67 5.27 0.36 5.86
C ARG A 67 4.87 1.41 6.88
N ILE A 68 3.72 1.22 7.51
CA ILE A 68 3.32 2.00 8.68
C ILE A 68 4.05 1.39 9.87
N ALA A 69 4.84 2.21 10.57
CA ALA A 69 5.45 1.78 11.81
C ALA A 69 4.34 1.38 12.78
N ASP A 70 4.57 0.31 13.54
CA ASP A 70 3.68 -0.02 14.64
C ASP A 70 3.60 1.22 15.53
N ALA A 71 2.39 1.71 15.79
CA ALA A 71 2.23 2.82 16.73
C ALA A 71 2.88 2.37 18.04
N PRO A 72 3.73 3.19 18.69
CA PRO A 72 4.21 2.85 20.01
C PRO A 72 2.97 2.58 20.87
N ASP A 73 2.94 1.43 21.56
CA ASP A 73 1.91 1.14 22.55
C ASP A 73 1.84 2.36 23.48
N VAL A 74 0.77 3.16 23.34
CA VAL A 74 0.50 4.21 24.31
C VAL A 74 -0.10 3.46 25.49
N ASP A 75 0.78 3.11 26.43
CA ASP A 75 0.38 2.53 27.72
C ASP A 75 -0.66 3.48 28.36
N PRO A 76 -1.88 3.01 28.69
CA PRO A 76 -2.94 3.85 29.24
C PRO A 76 -2.66 4.36 30.67
#